data_AF-A0A930ZC59-F1
#
_entry.id   AF-A0A930ZC59-F1
#
_cell.length_a   1.000
_cell.length_b   1.000
_cell.length_c   1.000
_cell.angle_alpha   90.00
_cell.angle_beta   90.00
_cell.angle_gamma   90.00
#
_symmetry.space_group_name_H-M   'P 1'
#
loop_
_entity.id
_entity.type
_entity.pdbx_description
1 polymer ?
#
loop_
_entity_poly.entity_id
_entity_poly.type
_entity_poly.pdbx_seq_one_letter_code
_entity_poly.pdbx_strand_id
1 'polypeptide(L)'
;MLSAGMRIFEYPTLIVVAVAMIAVHLTRRVGARADDLHGSAHWAGRKEISATGLLDADSGVYVGAWRNGRKTYYLRDSGPSHVLAFAPTRTGKGVGLVIPTL
;
A
#
# COMPACT_ATOMS: atom_id res chain seq x y z
N MET A 1 9.85 -41.10 46.13
CA MET A 1 9.82 -41.68 44.76
C MET A 1 8.75 -41.05 43.84
N LEU A 2 7.74 -40.32 44.33
CA LEU A 2 6.73 -39.64 43.49
C LEU A 2 7.23 -38.41 42.71
N SER A 3 8.29 -37.73 43.17
CA SER A 3 8.79 -36.49 42.53
C SER A 3 9.54 -36.71 41.22
N ALA A 4 10.27 -37.83 41.08
CA ALA A 4 11.05 -38.12 39.88
C ALA A 4 10.16 -38.51 38.69
N GLY A 5 9.08 -39.26 38.93
CA GLY A 5 8.12 -39.66 37.89
C GLY A 5 7.28 -38.50 37.35
N MET A 6 6.92 -37.54 38.21
CA MET A 6 6.15 -36.35 37.82
C MET A 6 6.96 -35.42 36.91
N ARG A 7 8.25 -35.24 37.20
CA ARG A 7 9.17 -34.45 36.39
C ARG A 7 9.36 -34.98 34.97
N ILE A 8 9.31 -36.31 34.76
CA ILE A 8 9.44 -36.94 33.44
C ILE A 8 8.28 -36.55 32.51
N PHE A 9 7.10 -36.24 33.04
CA PHE A 9 5.94 -35.77 32.27
C PHE A 9 5.85 -34.24 32.15
N GLU A 10 6.33 -33.49 33.14
CA GLU A 10 6.29 -32.01 33.14
C GLU A 10 7.33 -31.39 32.20
N TYR A 11 8.55 -31.92 32.13
CA TYR A 11 9.57 -31.38 31.22
C TYR A 11 9.21 -31.44 29.73
N PRO A 12 8.73 -32.57 29.16
CA PRO A 12 8.37 -32.61 27.74
C PRO A 12 7.17 -31.71 27.42
N THR A 13 6.21 -31.58 28.34
CA THR A 13 5.06 -30.68 28.14
C THR A 13 5.49 -29.21 28.17
N LEU A 14 6.38 -28.81 29.08
CA LEU A 14 6.96 -27.47 29.10
C LEU A 14 7.77 -27.16 27.82
N ILE A 15 8.51 -28.14 27.28
CA ILE A 15 9.24 -27.99 26.02
C ILE A 15 8.27 -27.79 24.85
N VAL A 16 7.21 -28.60 24.76
CA VAL A 16 6.19 -28.46 23.70
C VAL A 16 5.51 -27.09 23.76
N VAL A 17 5.15 -26.62 24.96
CA VAL A 17 4.57 -25.28 25.15
C VAL A 17 5.56 -24.19 24.75
N ALA A 18 6.83 -24.30 25.14
CA ALA A 18 7.86 -23.33 24.77
C ALA A 18 8.08 -23.27 23.25
N VAL A 19 8.15 -24.41 22.58
CA VAL A 19 8.28 -24.50 21.12
C VAL A 19 7.05 -23.92 20.42
N ALA A 20 5.84 -24.23 20.90
CA ALA A 20 4.60 -23.67 20.37
C ALA A 20 4.56 -22.15 20.54
N MET A 21 4.96 -21.62 21.69
CA MET A 21 5.03 -20.18 21.96
C MET A 21 6.03 -19.48 21.03
N ILE A 22 7.21 -20.07 20.82
CA ILE A 22 8.22 -19.54 19.89
C ILE A 22 7.68 -19.56 18.46
N ALA A 23 7.06 -20.66 18.02
CA ALA A 23 6.48 -20.78 16.68
C ALA A 23 5.37 -19.74 16.44
N VAL A 24 4.47 -19.52 17.41
CA VAL A 24 3.43 -18.49 17.34
C VAL A 24 4.04 -17.09 17.30
N HIS A 25 5.09 -16.82 18.08
CA HIS A 25 5.75 -15.51 18.09
C HIS A 25 6.46 -15.21 16.76
N LEU A 26 7.11 -16.21 16.17
CA LEU A 26 7.79 -16.09 14.88
C LEU A 26 6.79 -15.91 13.73
N THR A 27 5.70 -16.68 13.70
CA THR A 27 4.68 -16.60 12.65
C THR A 27 3.91 -15.28 12.66
N ARG A 28 3.62 -14.71 13.84
CA ARG A 28 3.01 -13.37 13.96
C ARG A 28 3.84 -12.25 13.36
N ARG A 29 5.17 -12.33 13.43
CA ARG A 29 6.08 -11.35 12.81
C ARG A 29 6.09 -11.42 11.29
N VAL A 30 5.80 -12.59 10.72
CA VAL A 30 5.74 -12.80 9.28
C VAL A 30 4.41 -12.32 8.70
N GLY A 31 3.29 -12.54 9.41
CA GLY A 31 1.96 -12.09 8.96
C GLY A 31 1.79 -10.57 8.93
N ALA A 32 2.41 -9.85 9.87
CA ALA A 32 2.25 -8.38 9.98
C ALA A 32 2.91 -7.56 8.86
N ARG A 33 3.63 -8.19 7.92
CA ARG A 33 4.28 -7.52 6.78
C ARG A 33 3.50 -7.65 5.47
N ALA A 34 2.38 -8.36 5.46
CA ALA A 34 1.61 -8.68 4.26
C ALA A 34 0.27 -7.94 4.17
N ASP A 35 0.06 -6.89 4.97
CA ASP A 35 -1.21 -6.14 5.02
C ASP A 35 -1.43 -5.20 3.84
N ASP A 36 -0.42 -5.01 2.98
CA ASP A 36 -0.57 -4.14 1.83
C ASP A 36 -1.18 -4.91 0.64
N LEU A 37 -2.52 -4.89 0.54
CA LEU A 37 -3.31 -5.45 -0.58
C LEU A 37 -2.82 -5.01 -1.98
N HIS A 38 -2.05 -3.92 -2.04
CA HIS A 38 -1.52 -3.33 -3.27
C HIS A 38 0.01 -3.19 -3.26
N GLY A 39 0.71 -3.91 -2.37
CA GLY A 39 2.15 -3.73 -2.14
C GLY A 39 2.46 -2.36 -1.53
N SER A 40 3.69 -1.85 -1.67
CA SER A 40 4.13 -0.61 -1.01
C SER A 40 3.45 0.69 -1.47
N ALA A 41 2.34 0.62 -2.21
CA ALA A 41 1.59 1.77 -2.68
C ALA A 41 0.89 2.46 -1.50
N HIS A 42 1.06 3.78 -1.39
CA HIS A 42 0.39 4.59 -0.39
C HIS A 42 0.02 5.97 -0.97
N TRP A 43 -0.80 6.71 -0.23
CA TRP A 43 -1.12 8.09 -0.59
C TRP A 43 0.11 8.98 -0.48
N ALA A 44 0.43 9.67 -1.57
CA ALA A 44 1.59 10.54 -1.63
C ALA A 44 1.40 11.80 -0.76
N GLY A 45 2.44 12.15 0.01
CA GLY A 45 2.55 13.41 0.72
C GLY A 45 3.09 14.54 -0.15
N ARG A 46 3.14 15.76 0.40
CA ARG A 46 3.60 16.96 -0.34
C ARG A 46 4.98 16.80 -0.97
N LYS A 47 5.93 16.24 -0.23
CA LYS A 47 7.32 16.07 -0.70
C LYS A 47 7.40 15.10 -1.87
N GLU A 48 6.65 14.00 -1.79
CA GLU A 48 6.61 12.97 -2.83
C GLU A 48 5.94 13.51 -4.09
N ILE A 49 4.81 14.21 -3.96
CA ILE A 49 4.14 14.86 -5.10
C ILE A 49 5.04 15.93 -5.74
N SER A 50 5.81 16.67 -4.95
CA SER A 50 6.77 17.63 -5.51
C SER A 50 7.91 16.94 -6.27
N ALA A 51 8.34 15.77 -5.83
CA ALA A 51 9.41 15.02 -6.47
C ALA A 51 8.99 14.40 -7.81
N THR A 52 7.68 14.20 -8.05
CA THR A 52 7.19 13.69 -9.35
C THR A 52 7.20 14.76 -10.45
N GLY A 53 7.34 16.04 -10.12
CA GLY A 53 7.26 17.16 -11.08
C GLY A 53 5.85 17.47 -11.58
N LEU A 54 4.82 16.73 -11.13
CA LEU A 54 3.43 16.91 -11.59
C LEU A 54 2.80 18.25 -11.19
N LEU A 55 3.39 18.95 -10.21
CA LEU A 55 2.96 20.27 -9.77
C LEU A 55 3.52 21.41 -10.63
N ASP A 56 4.62 21.15 -11.34
CA ASP A 56 5.40 22.17 -12.05
C ASP A 56 5.09 22.21 -13.55
N ALA A 57 4.39 21.18 -14.06
CA ALA A 57 4.01 21.11 -15.46
C ALA A 57 2.96 22.19 -15.81
N ASP A 58 3.28 23.02 -16.81
CA ASP A 58 2.40 24.06 -17.34
C ASP A 58 1.44 23.58 -18.45
N SER A 59 1.69 22.39 -18.99
CA SER A 59 0.91 21.74 -20.04
C SER A 59 0.80 20.22 -19.78
N GLY A 60 0.12 19.49 -20.66
CA GLY A 60 -0.03 18.04 -20.53
C GLY A 60 -1.40 17.60 -19.99
N VAL A 61 -1.51 16.30 -19.70
CA VAL A 61 -2.76 15.65 -19.30
C VAL A 61 -3.00 15.86 -17.81
N TYR A 62 -4.22 16.25 -17.45
CA TYR A 62 -4.64 16.27 -16.05
C TYR A 62 -4.78 14.84 -15.54
N VAL A 63 -3.90 14.43 -14.63
CA VAL A 63 -3.92 13.09 -14.03
C VAL A 63 -4.59 13.07 -12.66
N GLY A 64 -4.82 14.23 -12.06
CA GLY A 64 -5.54 14.35 -10.80
C GLY A 64 -5.42 15.72 -10.17
N ALA A 65 -5.76 15.79 -8.88
CA ALA A 65 -5.60 16.99 -8.09
C ALA A 65 -5.24 16.62 -6.63
N TRP A 66 -4.36 17.41 -6.03
CA TRP A 66 -3.99 17.27 -4.63
C TRP A 66 -4.51 18.48 -3.85
N ARG A 67 -5.22 18.22 -2.75
CA ARG A 67 -5.77 19.27 -1.89
C ARG A 67 -4.88 19.49 -0.68
N ASN A 68 -4.44 20.73 -0.50
CA ASN A 68 -3.69 21.18 0.68
C ASN A 68 -4.45 22.32 1.36
N GLY A 69 -5.17 21.97 2.44
CA GLY A 69 -6.07 22.89 3.11
C GLY A 69 -7.21 23.36 2.19
N ARG A 70 -7.28 24.67 1.95
CA ARG A 70 -8.28 25.29 1.05
C ARG A 70 -7.83 25.38 -0.41
N LYS A 71 -6.57 25.08 -0.71
CA LYS A 71 -6.02 25.18 -2.07
C LYS A 71 -5.98 23.81 -2.72
N THR A 72 -6.42 23.74 -3.97
CA THR A 72 -6.33 22.55 -4.81
C THR A 72 -5.26 22.79 -5.86
N TYR A 73 -4.32 21.85 -5.97
CA TYR A 73 -3.26 21.84 -6.96
C TYR A 73 -3.57 20.78 -7.99
N TYR A 74 -3.69 21.17 -9.25
CA TYR A 74 -3.87 20.21 -10.34
C TYR A 74 -2.55 19.53 -10.66
N LEU A 75 -2.59 18.21 -10.86
CA LEU A 75 -1.45 17.39 -11.23
C LEU A 75 -1.50 17.15 -12.73
N ARG A 76 -0.46 17.56 -13.44
CA ARG A 76 -0.36 17.44 -14.90
C ARG A 76 0.87 16.63 -15.29
N ASP A 77 0.69 15.69 -16.20
CA ASP A 77 1.78 14.93 -16.80
C ASP A 77 2.00 15.38 -18.25
N SER A 78 3.19 15.89 -18.53
CA SER A 78 3.64 16.33 -19.86
C SER A 78 4.76 15.45 -20.43
N GLY A 79 5.03 14.30 -19.80
CA GLY A 79 6.06 13.37 -20.26
C GLY A 79 5.62 12.56 -21.50
N PRO A 80 6.54 11.81 -22.12
CA PRO A 80 6.24 10.92 -23.26
C PRO A 80 5.47 9.65 -22.86
N SER A 81 4.94 9.59 -21.64
CA SER A 81 4.25 8.45 -21.07
C SER A 81 2.86 8.26 -21.69
N HIS A 82 2.45 7.01 -21.89
CA HIS A 82 1.10 6.69 -22.32
C HIS A 82 0.10 6.78 -21.15
N VAL A 83 -1.11 7.26 -21.43
CA VAL A 83 -2.19 7.38 -20.44
C VAL A 83 -3.26 6.31 -20.69
N LEU A 84 -3.62 5.56 -19.65
CA LEU A 84 -4.72 4.59 -19.66
C LEU A 84 -5.88 5.09 -18.80
N ALA A 85 -7.06 5.25 -19.41
CA ALA A 85 -8.29 5.57 -18.68
C ALA A 85 -9.11 4.30 -18.41
N PHE A 86 -9.20 3.89 -17.15
CA PHE A 86 -10.05 2.78 -16.71
C PHE A 86 -11.19 3.29 -15.84
N ALA A 87 -12.43 3.11 -16.30
CA ALA A 87 -13.61 3.48 -15.53
C ALA A 87 -14.82 2.59 -15.90
N PRO A 88 -15.75 2.30 -14.96
CA PRO A 88 -17.00 1.59 -15.22
C PRO A 88 -17.89 2.26 -16.28
N THR A 89 -18.90 1.57 -16.81
CA THR A 89 -19.80 2.17 -17.80
C THR A 89 -20.55 3.39 -17.22
N ARG A 90 -20.85 4.37 -18.08
CA ARG A 90 -21.58 5.61 -17.73
C ARG A 90 -20.91 6.50 -16.66
N THR A 91 -19.61 6.35 -16.41
CA THR A 91 -18.81 7.20 -15.50
C THR A 91 -18.12 8.37 -16.20
N GLY A 92 -18.39 8.56 -17.50
CA GLY A 92 -17.87 9.71 -18.25
C GLY A 92 -16.49 9.51 -18.87
N LYS A 93 -15.95 8.29 -18.97
CA LYS A 93 -14.63 8.05 -19.63
C LYS A 93 -14.53 8.66 -21.04
N GLY A 94 -15.63 8.67 -21.80
CA GLY A 94 -15.68 9.25 -23.15
C GLY A 94 -15.89 10.77 -23.18
N VAL A 95 -16.29 11.38 -22.06
CA VAL A 95 -16.49 12.83 -21.94
C VAL A 95 -15.26 13.50 -21.30
N GLY A 96 -14.57 12.81 -20.38
CA GLY A 96 -13.34 13.30 -19.76
C GLY A 96 -12.08 13.08 -20.60
N LEU A 97 -12.01 12.00 -21.38
CA LEU A 97 -10.91 11.73 -22.31
C LEU A 97 -11.26 12.30 -23.70
N VAL A 98 -11.39 13.62 -23.80
CA VAL A 98 -11.42 14.27 -25.12
C VAL A 98 -9.98 14.64 -25.43
N ILE A 99 -9.34 13.90 -26.34
CA ILE A 99 -8.13 14.35 -27.02
C ILE A 99 -8.64 15.29 -28.12
N PRO A 100 -8.50 16.63 -28.01
CA PRO A 100 -8.78 17.49 -29.14
C PRO A 100 -7.75 17.11 -30.21
N THR A 101 -8.22 16.42 -31.25
CA THR A 101 -7.44 16.21 -32.47
C THR A 101 -7.14 17.60 -33.04
N LEU A 102 -5.89 18.03 -32.92
CA LEU A 102 -5.32 19.12 -33.72
C LEU A 102 -4.79 18.53 -35.02
#